data_AF-A0A2J8NRD5-F1
#
_entry.id   AF-A0A2J8NRD5-F1
#
_cell.length_a   1.000
_cell.length_b   1.000
_cell.length_c   1.000
_cell.angle_alpha   90.00
_cell.angle_beta   90.00
_cell.angle_gamma   90.00
#
_symmetry.space_group_name_H-M   'P 1'
#
loop_
_entity.id
_entity.type
_entity.pdbx_description
1 polymer ?
#
loop_
_entity_poly.entity_id
_entity_poly.type
_entity_poly.pdbx_seq_one_letter_code
_entity_poly.pdbx_strand_id
1 'polypeptide(L)'
;MELRAKEEERLNKLRLESEGSPETLTNLRKGYLFMYNLVQFLGFSWIFVNLTVRFCILGKESFYDTFHTVADMMYFCQMLAVVETINAAIGVTTSPVLPSLIQLLGRNFILFIIFGTMEEMQNKAVVFFVFYLWSAIEI
;
A
#
# COMPACT_ATOMS: atom_id res chain seq x y z
N MET A 1 31.17 -33.53 33.28
CA MET A 1 29.96 -33.74 32.45
C MET A 1 28.92 -32.68 32.75
N GLU A 2 28.65 -32.39 34.03
CA GLU A 2 27.67 -31.37 34.48
C GLU A 2 27.98 -29.93 34.03
N LEU A 3 29.26 -29.54 33.92
CA LEU A 3 29.65 -28.19 33.50
C LEU A 3 29.22 -27.87 32.05
N ARG A 4 29.33 -28.84 31.13
CA ARG A 4 28.88 -28.67 29.74
C ARG A 4 27.36 -28.57 29.64
N ALA A 5 26.62 -29.37 30.42
CA ALA A 5 25.16 -29.30 30.44
C ALA A 5 24.66 -27.93 30.92
N LYS A 6 25.35 -27.34 31.91
CA LYS A 6 25.04 -26.01 32.44
C LYS A 6 25.37 -24.88 31.45
N GLU A 7 26.41 -25.04 30.64
CA GLU A 7 26.75 -24.11 29.55
C GLU A 7 25.75 -24.22 28.40
N GLU A 8 25.34 -25.43 28.01
CA GLU A 8 24.31 -25.66 26.99
C GLU A 8 22.95 -25.08 27.41
N GLU A 9 22.54 -25.24 28.68
CA GLU A 9 21.33 -24.60 29.20
C GLU A 9 21.38 -23.07 29.15
N ARG A 10 22.54 -22.47 29.50
CA ARG A 10 22.72 -21.02 29.39
C ARG A 10 22.68 -20.57 27.94
N LEU A 11 23.30 -21.31 27.03
CA LEU A 11 23.29 -21.01 25.61
C LEU A 11 21.88 -21.11 25.02
N ASN A 12 21.10 -22.13 25.41
CA ASN A 12 19.71 -22.28 24.98
C ASN A 12 18.81 -21.17 25.55
N LYS A 13 19.00 -20.77 26.82
CA LYS A 13 18.31 -19.61 27.39
C LYS A 13 18.64 -18.32 26.64
N LEU A 14 19.92 -18.07 26.37
CA LEU A 14 20.35 -16.89 25.60
C LEU A 14 19.82 -16.92 24.17
N ARG A 15 19.73 -18.09 23.53
CA ARG A 15 19.09 -18.23 22.20
C ARG A 15 17.60 -17.92 22.24
N LEU A 16 16.86 -18.50 23.19
CA LEU A 16 15.44 -18.23 23.42
C LEU A 16 15.16 -16.76 23.75
N GLU A 17 16.07 -16.10 24.49
CA GLU A 17 15.98 -14.68 24.82
C GLU A 17 16.37 -13.79 23.63
N SER A 18 17.32 -14.24 22.79
CA SER A 18 17.77 -13.51 21.58
C SER A 18 16.85 -13.65 20.37
N GLU A 19 16.11 -14.77 20.25
CA GLU A 19 15.15 -14.98 19.15
C GLU A 19 13.89 -14.11 19.31
N GLY A 20 13.73 -13.42 20.45
CA GLY A 20 12.52 -12.70 20.81
C GLY A 20 11.35 -13.67 20.98
N SER A 21 10.39 -13.35 21.85
CA SER A 21 9.20 -14.22 21.94
C SER A 21 8.53 -14.25 20.55
N PRO A 22 8.28 -15.43 19.96
CA PRO A 22 7.59 -15.53 18.66
C PRO A 22 6.22 -14.86 18.69
N GLU A 23 5.62 -14.73 19.86
CA GLU A 23 4.40 -13.95 20.10
C GLU A 23 4.61 -12.44 19.89
N THR A 24 5.73 -11.89 20.38
CA THR A 24 6.10 -10.48 20.18
C THR A 24 6.30 -10.18 18.70
N LEU A 25 7.03 -11.02 17.97
CA LEU A 25 7.25 -10.84 16.52
C LEU A 25 5.93 -10.93 15.73
N THR A 26 5.04 -11.84 16.12
CA THR A 26 3.70 -11.98 15.54
C THR A 26 2.84 -10.74 15.79
N ASN A 27 2.88 -10.19 17.01
CA ASN A 27 2.15 -8.97 17.37
C ASN A 27 2.70 -7.74 16.62
N LEU A 28 4.03 -7.64 16.47
CA LEU A 28 4.65 -6.58 15.66
C LEU A 28 4.25 -6.67 14.18
N ARG A 29 4.25 -7.89 13.59
CA ARG A 29 3.78 -8.10 12.21
C ARG A 29 2.32 -7.70 12.03
N LYS A 30 1.45 -8.08 12.97
CA LYS A 30 0.03 -7.68 12.96
C LYS A 30 -0.13 -6.16 13.07
N GLY A 31 0.58 -5.53 14.00
CA GLY A 31 0.56 -4.08 14.18
C GLY A 31 1.06 -3.34 12.93
N TYR A 32 2.15 -3.81 12.33
CA TYR A 32 2.67 -3.30 11.06
C TYR A 32 1.62 -3.39 9.94
N LEU A 33 1.03 -4.57 9.71
CA LEU A 33 0.02 -4.75 8.67
C LEU A 33 -1.23 -3.90 8.93
N PHE A 34 -1.66 -3.77 10.19
CA PHE A 34 -2.77 -2.92 10.55
C PHE A 34 -2.49 -1.44 10.24
N MET A 35 -1.35 -0.91 10.69
CA MET A 35 -0.97 0.48 10.42
C MET A 35 -0.80 0.75 8.94
N TYR A 36 -0.20 -0.19 8.21
CA TYR A 36 -0.05 -0.10 6.76
C TYR A 36 -1.40 -0.01 6.05
N ASN A 37 -2.32 -0.94 6.32
CA ASN A 37 -3.66 -0.94 5.72
C ASN A 37 -4.46 0.30 6.13
N LEU A 38 -4.31 0.79 7.36
CA LEU A 38 -4.97 2.00 7.83
C LEU A 38 -4.52 3.24 7.02
N VAL A 39 -3.22 3.38 6.77
CA VAL A 39 -2.69 4.50 5.99
C VAL A 39 -3.19 4.45 4.55
N GLN A 40 -3.21 3.27 3.92
CA GLN A 40 -3.76 3.12 2.57
C GLN A 40 -5.26 3.45 2.54
N PHE A 41 -6.04 2.91 3.48
CA PHE A 41 -7.47 3.19 3.60
C PHE A 41 -7.75 4.69 3.73
N LEU A 42 -7.01 5.39 4.60
CA LEU A 42 -7.15 6.84 4.78
C LEU A 42 -6.78 7.60 3.51
N GLY A 43 -5.72 7.18 2.82
CA GLY A 43 -5.27 7.82 1.59
C GLY A 43 -6.28 7.69 0.45
N PHE A 44 -6.76 6.47 0.19
CA PHE A 44 -7.78 6.25 -0.83
C PHE A 44 -9.14 6.86 -0.46
N SER A 45 -9.52 6.82 0.82
CA SER A 45 -10.73 7.50 1.32
C SER A 45 -10.66 9.02 1.10
N TRP A 46 -9.50 9.65 1.37
CA TRP A 46 -9.31 11.07 1.10
C TRP A 46 -9.54 11.37 -0.38
N ILE A 47 -8.90 10.61 -1.27
CA ILE A 47 -9.00 10.81 -2.73
C ILE A 47 -10.46 10.66 -3.16
N PHE A 48 -11.13 9.57 -2.73
CA PHE A 48 -12.52 9.30 -3.09
C PHE A 48 -13.47 10.42 -2.64
N VAL A 49 -13.35 10.88 -1.40
CA VAL A 49 -14.18 11.98 -0.87
C VAL A 49 -13.87 13.28 -1.61
N ASN A 50 -12.61 13.60 -1.87
CA ASN A 50 -12.25 14.82 -2.61
C ASN A 50 -12.85 14.84 -4.01
N LEU A 51 -12.74 13.72 -4.75
CA LEU A 51 -13.31 13.60 -6.09
C LEU A 51 -14.84 13.66 -6.06
N THR A 52 -15.48 13.01 -5.09
CA THR A 52 -16.94 13.06 -4.93
C THR A 52 -17.43 14.48 -4.65
N VAL A 53 -16.81 15.18 -3.69
CA VAL A 53 -17.18 16.55 -3.32
C VAL A 53 -16.97 17.51 -4.49
N ARG A 54 -15.84 17.41 -5.18
CA ARG A 54 -15.54 18.27 -6.34
C ARG A 54 -16.50 18.01 -7.49
N PHE A 55 -16.86 16.75 -7.75
CA PHE A 55 -17.87 16.41 -8.73
C PHE A 55 -19.24 17.00 -8.37
N CYS A 56 -19.65 16.94 -7.11
CA CYS A 56 -20.92 17.51 -6.67
C CYS A 56 -20.96 19.05 -6.74
N ILE A 57 -19.84 19.73 -6.50
CA ILE A 57 -19.77 21.21 -6.47
C ILE A 57 -19.50 21.80 -7.86
N LEU A 58 -18.47 21.32 -8.56
CA LEU A 58 -18.00 21.89 -9.84
C LEU A 58 -18.58 21.16 -11.07
N GLY A 59 -19.18 19.97 -10.90
CA GLY A 59 -19.71 19.19 -12.00
C GLY A 59 -18.62 18.74 -12.97
N LYS A 60 -18.81 19.03 -14.27
CA LYS A 60 -17.89 18.60 -15.35
C LYS A 60 -16.53 19.31 -15.32
N GLU A 61 -16.45 20.51 -14.75
CA GLU A 61 -15.19 21.24 -14.61
C GLU A 61 -14.21 20.51 -13.67
N SER A 62 -14.74 19.73 -12.71
CA SER A 62 -13.92 18.91 -11.81
C SER A 62 -13.06 17.89 -12.54
N PHE A 63 -13.44 17.47 -13.75
CA PHE A 63 -12.72 16.43 -14.49
C PHE A 63 -11.34 16.88 -14.95
N TYR A 64 -11.17 18.16 -15.24
CA TYR A 64 -9.95 18.72 -15.82
C TYR A 64 -8.92 19.09 -14.74
N ASP A 65 -9.36 19.42 -13.52
CA ASP A 65 -8.49 19.77 -12.39
C ASP A 65 -8.12 18.57 -11.49
N THR A 66 -8.60 17.37 -11.84
CA THR A 66 -8.44 16.18 -10.99
C THR A 66 -6.98 15.83 -10.78
N PHE A 67 -6.21 15.74 -11.87
CA PHE A 67 -4.81 15.32 -11.79
C PHE A 67 -4.01 16.25 -10.87
N HIS A 68 -4.09 17.57 -11.07
CA HIS A 68 -3.35 18.55 -10.28
C HIS A 68 -3.72 18.55 -8.79
N THR A 69 -4.94 18.14 -8.45
CA THR A 69 -5.37 18.12 -7.04
C THR A 69 -4.95 16.85 -6.31
N VAL A 70 -5.14 15.68 -6.92
CA VAL A 70 -5.04 14.40 -6.19
C VAL A 70 -3.91 13.49 -6.68
N ALA A 71 -3.18 13.85 -7.74
CA ALA A 71 -2.11 12.99 -8.28
C ALA A 71 -1.03 12.72 -7.24
N ASP A 72 -0.58 13.72 -6.48
CA ASP A 72 0.46 13.52 -5.46
C ASP A 72 0.05 12.46 -4.41
N MET A 73 -1.20 12.52 -3.96
CA MET A 73 -1.73 11.52 -3.03
C MET A 73 -1.90 10.16 -3.69
N MET A 74 -2.32 10.12 -4.95
CA MET A 74 -2.41 8.88 -5.72
C MET A 74 -1.04 8.23 -5.92
N TYR A 75 -0.01 9.01 -6.26
CA TYR A 75 1.37 8.52 -6.35
C TYR A 75 1.84 7.93 -5.02
N PHE A 76 1.58 8.63 -3.91
CA PHE A 76 1.93 8.14 -2.58
C PHE A 76 1.25 6.79 -2.27
N CYS A 77 -0.06 6.68 -2.47
CA CYS A 77 -0.81 5.43 -2.22
C CYS A 77 -0.32 4.27 -3.11
N GLN A 78 0.03 4.54 -4.37
CA GLN A 78 0.54 3.52 -5.28
C GLN A 78 1.97 3.07 -4.95
N MET A 79 2.82 3.98 -4.48
CA MET A 79 4.13 3.62 -3.93
C MET A 79 3.99 2.74 -2.69
N LEU A 80 2.99 3.00 -1.82
CA LEU A 80 2.69 2.10 -0.71
C LEU A 80 2.23 0.72 -1.21
N ALA A 81 1.38 0.64 -2.24
CA ALA A 81 0.90 -0.63 -2.80
C ALA A 81 2.04 -1.55 -3.32
N VAL A 82 3.21 -0.99 -3.67
CA VAL A 82 4.40 -1.78 -3.99
C VAL A 82 4.84 -2.63 -2.78
N VAL A 83 4.76 -2.04 -1.58
CA VAL A 83 5.11 -2.71 -0.32
C VAL A 83 4.19 -3.90 -0.05
N GLU A 84 2.91 -3.82 -0.40
CA GLU A 84 1.99 -4.96 -0.30
C GLU A 84 2.42 -6.13 -1.20
N THR A 85 2.80 -5.85 -2.45
CA THR A 85 3.30 -6.88 -3.35
C THR A 85 4.59 -7.53 -2.83
N ILE A 86 5.47 -6.72 -2.22
CA ILE A 86 6.68 -7.23 -1.56
C ILE A 86 6.30 -8.09 -0.34
N ASN A 87 5.34 -7.65 0.48
CA ASN A 87 4.85 -8.39 1.62
C ASN A 87 4.25 -9.75 1.20
N ALA A 88 3.51 -9.79 0.09
CA ALA A 88 3.03 -11.04 -0.49
C ALA A 88 4.19 -11.93 -0.98
N ALA A 89 5.19 -11.34 -1.67
CA ALA A 89 6.34 -12.07 -2.20
C ALA A 89 7.22 -12.72 -1.11
N ILE A 90 7.36 -12.05 0.04
CA ILE A 90 8.13 -12.55 1.20
C ILE A 90 7.29 -13.52 2.06
N GLY A 91 5.99 -13.66 1.81
CA GLY A 91 5.08 -14.50 2.61
C GLY A 91 4.61 -13.83 3.92
N VAL A 92 4.74 -12.50 4.00
CA VAL A 92 4.16 -11.67 5.09
C VAL A 92 2.63 -11.62 4.98
N THR A 93 2.07 -11.80 3.78
CA THR A 93 0.63 -11.97 3.55
C THR A 93 0.37 -13.24 2.74
N THR A 94 -0.85 -13.78 2.83
CA THR A 94 -1.26 -15.03 2.14
C THR A 94 -1.69 -14.79 0.69
N SER A 95 -1.61 -13.55 0.20
CA SER A 95 -2.10 -13.15 -1.11
C SER A 95 -1.27 -13.78 -2.25
N PRO A 96 -1.90 -14.17 -3.37
CA PRO A 96 -1.19 -14.74 -4.51
C PRO A 96 -0.32 -13.67 -5.20
N VAL A 97 0.99 -13.89 -5.21
CA VAL A 97 2.00 -12.91 -5.65
C VAL A 97 1.84 -12.50 -7.11
N LEU A 98 1.59 -13.46 -8.01
CA LEU A 98 1.54 -13.21 -9.46
C LEU A 98 0.38 -12.27 -9.86
N PRO A 99 -0.88 -12.50 -9.44
CA PRO A 99 -1.97 -11.55 -9.66
C PRO A 99 -1.67 -10.16 -9.09
N SER A 100 -1.18 -10.07 -7.85
CA SER A 100 -0.85 -8.80 -7.20
C SER A 100 0.21 -8.01 -7.97
N LEU A 101 1.26 -8.69 -8.44
CA LEU A 101 2.32 -8.07 -9.24
C LEU A 101 1.79 -7.55 -10.59
N ILE A 102 0.97 -8.32 -11.30
CA ILE A 102 0.40 -7.90 -12.59
C ILE A 102 -0.51 -6.67 -12.39
N GLN A 103 -1.34 -6.67 -11.35
CA GLN A 103 -2.21 -5.53 -11.03
C GLN A 103 -1.40 -4.29 -10.68
N LEU A 104 -0.38 -4.43 -9.83
CA LEU A 104 0.53 -3.35 -9.44
C LEU A 104 1.23 -2.73 -10.66
N LEU A 105 1.80 -3.58 -11.53
CA LEU A 105 2.49 -3.13 -12.74
C LEU A 105 1.53 -2.41 -13.69
N GLY A 106 0.31 -2.94 -13.88
CA GLY A 106 -0.70 -2.31 -14.73
C GLY A 106 -1.10 -0.92 -14.23
N ARG A 107 -1.36 -0.77 -12.93
CA ARG A 107 -1.72 0.53 -12.34
C ARG A 107 -0.56 1.53 -12.39
N ASN A 108 0.65 1.09 -12.05
CA ASN A 108 1.84 1.94 -12.09
C ASN A 108 2.20 2.36 -13.51
N PHE A 109 2.00 1.50 -14.51
CA PHE A 109 2.18 1.87 -15.90
C PHE A 109 1.24 3.00 -16.31
N ILE A 110 -0.06 2.88 -16.00
CA ILE A 110 -1.04 3.93 -16.31
C ILE A 110 -0.70 5.23 -15.57
N LEU A 111 -0.37 5.15 -14.29
CA LEU A 111 -0.13 6.36 -13.49
C LEU A 111 1.19 7.06 -13.84
N PHE A 112 2.32 6.35 -13.77
CA PHE A 112 3.65 6.95 -13.93
C PHE A 112 4.03 7.17 -15.39
N ILE A 113 3.68 6.24 -16.28
CA ILE A 113 4.04 6.36 -17.69
C ILE A 113 2.98 7.18 -18.41
N ILE A 114 1.71 6.76 -18.42
CA ILE A 114 0.70 7.46 -19.22
C ILE A 114 0.40 8.84 -18.63
N PHE A 115 -0.11 8.92 -17.39
CA PHE A 115 -0.49 10.22 -16.83
C PHE A 115 0.72 11.07 -16.40
N GLY A 116 1.79 10.44 -15.91
CA GLY A 116 2.99 11.14 -15.47
C GLY A 116 3.82 11.77 -16.59
N THR A 117 3.84 11.18 -17.80
CA THR A 117 4.65 11.72 -18.92
C THR A 117 3.84 12.48 -19.96
N MET A 118 2.53 12.22 -20.07
CA MET A 118 1.68 12.85 -21.08
C MET A 118 0.80 13.95 -20.44
N GLU A 119 1.27 15.19 -20.45
CA GLU A 119 0.53 16.34 -19.91
C GLU A 119 -0.85 16.52 -20.57
N GLU A 120 -0.97 16.19 -21.86
CA GLU A 120 -2.25 16.23 -22.59
C GLU A 120 -3.32 15.30 -22.00
N MET A 121 -2.90 14.21 -21.36
CA MET A 121 -3.80 13.23 -20.74
C MET A 121 -4.26 13.67 -19.35
N GLN A 122 -3.48 14.48 -18.65
CA GLN A 122 -3.77 14.94 -17.29
C GLN A 122 -5.06 15.77 -17.24
N ASN A 123 -5.32 16.54 -18.30
CA ASN A 123 -6.51 17.36 -18.48
C ASN A 123 -7.67 16.61 -19.17
N LYS A 124 -7.74 15.28 -19.08
CA LYS A 124 -8.83 14.49 -19.67
C LYS A 124 -9.68 13.89 -18.57
N ALA A 125 -11.00 13.83 -18.80
CA ALA A 125 -11.95 13.22 -17.86
C ALA A 125 -11.66 11.76 -17.52
N VAL A 126 -10.89 11.05 -18.36
CA VAL A 126 -10.43 9.69 -18.07
C VAL A 126 -9.67 9.59 -16.75
N VAL A 127 -8.89 10.62 -16.38
CA VAL A 127 -8.13 10.62 -15.12
C VAL A 127 -9.08 10.59 -13.93
N PHE A 128 -10.15 11.38 -13.98
CA PHE A 128 -11.18 11.37 -12.93
C PHE A 128 -11.78 9.98 -12.75
N PHE A 129 -12.22 9.33 -13.83
CA PHE A 129 -12.82 8.00 -13.73
C PHE A 129 -11.83 6.95 -13.24
N VAL A 130 -10.59 6.97 -13.73
CA VAL A 130 -9.56 6.02 -13.30
C VAL A 130 -9.26 6.20 -11.82
N PHE A 131 -9.02 7.42 -11.35
CA PHE A 131 -8.71 7.67 -9.94
C PHE A 131 -9.89 7.37 -9.03
N TYR A 132 -11.10 7.77 -9.44
CA TYR A 132 -12.32 7.51 -8.67
C TYR A 132 -12.57 6.01 -8.51
N LEU A 133 -12.50 5.23 -9.60
CA LEU A 133 -12.70 3.79 -9.57
C LEU A 133 -11.60 3.08 -8.78
N TRP A 134 -10.34 3.47 -8.95
CA TRP A 134 -9.26 2.91 -8.15
C TRP A 134 -9.48 3.17 -6.67
N SER A 135 -9.75 4.42 -6.27
CA SER A 135 -10.03 4.72 -4.87
C SER A 135 -11.24 3.96 -4.34
N ALA A 136 -12.29 3.77 -5.13
CA ALA A 136 -13.47 3.01 -4.71
C ALA A 136 -13.21 1.50 -4.52
N ILE A 137 -12.24 0.92 -5.22
CA ILE A 137 -11.88 -0.51 -5.09
C ILE A 137 -11.01 -0.74 -3.85
N GLU A 138 -10.21 0.24 -3.44
CA GLU A 138 -9.26 0.13 -2.33
C GLU A 138 -9.87 0.49 -0.95
N ILE A 139 -11.08 1.05 -0.94
CA ILE A 139 -11.89 1.33 0.25
C ILE A 139 -12.75 0.11 0.56
#